data_AF-A0AAW2HXI6-F1
#
_entry.id   AF-A0AAW2HXI6-F1
#
_cell.length_a   1.000
_cell.length_b   1.000
_cell.length_c   1.000
_cell.angle_alpha   90.00
_cell.angle_beta   90.00
_cell.angle_gamma   90.00
#
_symmetry.space_group_name_H-M   'P 1'
#
loop_
_entity.id
_entity.type
_entity.pdbx_description
1 polymer ?
#
loop_
_entity_poly.entity_id
_entity_poly.type
_entity_poly.pdbx_seq_one_letter_code
_entity_poly.pdbx_strand_id
1 'polypeptide(L)'
;MAFNGSASMNKRPRLDIRNDVDNNHKMKADMNHGDEPRRKRPENPENSVLLYTIYNAVYPITTEVIHTISAPSGNVLRIVIFKKTGVQAMVEYPFIRICIHLYVSSFR
;
A
#
# COMPACT_ATOMS: atom_id res chain seq x y z
N MET A 1 25.29 20.16 61.91
CA MET A 1 26.32 20.85 61.08
C MET A 1 27.67 20.28 61.45
N ALA A 2 28.42 19.73 60.49
CA ALA A 2 29.80 19.27 60.70
C ALA A 2 30.66 19.54 59.46
N PHE A 3 31.68 20.36 59.71
CA PHE A 3 32.99 20.63 59.06
C PHE A 3 33.69 19.32 58.61
N ASN A 4 34.68 19.17 57.70
CA ASN A 4 35.58 20.05 56.94
C ASN A 4 36.37 19.21 55.90
N GLY A 5 37.00 19.82 54.89
CA GLY A 5 38.19 19.22 54.25
C GLY A 5 38.31 19.41 52.73
N SER A 6 39.26 20.26 52.32
CA SER A 6 39.68 20.49 50.94
C SER A 6 40.73 19.47 50.47
N ALA A 7 40.85 19.38 49.14
CA ALA A 7 41.97 18.89 48.32
C ALA A 7 42.19 17.36 48.17
N SER A 8 42.10 16.90 46.92
CA SER A 8 43.30 16.43 46.19
C SER A 8 42.98 16.20 44.70
N MET A 9 43.52 17.10 43.89
CA MET A 9 43.71 16.88 42.45
C MET A 9 44.69 15.74 42.22
N ASN A 10 44.43 14.86 41.26
CA ASN A 10 45.50 14.10 40.61
C ASN A 10 45.29 13.97 39.08
N LYS A 11 45.87 14.94 38.38
CA LYS A 11 46.79 14.86 37.23
C LYS A 11 46.47 13.87 36.10
N ARG A 12 46.10 14.43 34.94
CA ARG A 12 46.11 13.76 33.62
C ARG A 12 47.56 13.54 33.16
N PRO A 13 47.96 12.34 32.71
CA PRO A 13 49.09 12.18 31.80
C PRO A 13 48.61 12.22 30.35
N ARG A 14 49.60 12.45 29.49
CA ARG A 14 49.58 13.03 28.14
C ARG A 14 49.72 11.93 27.09
N LEU A 15 49.24 12.23 25.87
CA LEU A 15 49.34 11.40 24.67
C LEU A 15 50.77 10.96 24.33
N ASP A 16 50.91 9.69 23.92
CA ASP A 16 51.96 9.23 23.02
C ASP A 16 51.45 8.14 22.06
N ILE A 17 52.01 8.23 20.87
CA ILE A 17 51.64 7.63 19.59
C ILE A 17 52.62 6.47 19.34
N ARG A 18 52.09 5.29 18.98
CA ARG A 18 52.51 4.34 17.92
C ARG A 18 52.54 2.86 18.33
N ASN A 19 51.90 2.11 17.42
CA ASN A 19 52.16 0.75 16.95
C ASN A 19 52.06 -0.38 17.98
N ASP A 20 51.17 -1.35 17.72
CA ASP A 20 51.54 -2.64 17.14
C ASP A 20 50.35 -3.60 17.14
N VAL A 21 50.10 -4.17 15.95
CA VAL A 21 49.58 -5.52 15.65
C VAL A 21 48.57 -6.15 16.62
N ASP A 22 47.31 -6.26 16.17
CA ASP A 22 46.52 -7.48 16.43
C ASP A 22 45.73 -7.86 15.16
N ASN A 23 46.41 -8.61 14.29
CA ASN A 23 45.78 -9.38 13.22
C ASN A 23 45.10 -10.60 13.85
N ASN A 24 43.80 -10.47 14.17
CA ASN A 24 42.99 -11.62 14.54
C ASN A 24 42.12 -12.07 13.36
N HIS A 25 42.56 -13.15 12.74
CA HIS A 25 41.80 -13.93 11.78
C HIS A 25 40.41 -14.30 12.32
N LYS A 26 39.38 -13.91 11.58
CA LYS A 26 38.23 -14.80 11.38
C LYS A 26 37.68 -14.63 9.98
N MET A 27 38.26 -15.41 9.07
CA MET A 27 37.55 -15.81 7.86
C MET A 27 36.24 -16.47 8.26
N LYS A 28 35.11 -15.88 7.86
CA LYS A 28 33.98 -16.64 7.35
C LYS A 28 33.47 -15.95 6.10
N ALA A 29 33.73 -16.61 5.00
CA ALA A 29 33.19 -16.30 3.69
C ALA A 29 31.68 -16.61 3.64
N ASP A 30 31.01 -15.78 2.86
CA ASP A 30 30.00 -16.12 1.88
C ASP A 30 28.52 -16.31 2.29
N MET A 31 27.68 -15.58 1.55
CA MET A 31 26.24 -15.71 1.30
C MET A 31 25.27 -15.42 2.45
N ASN A 32 24.72 -14.20 2.44
CA ASN A 32 23.27 -14.05 2.18
C ASN A 32 22.91 -12.58 1.96
N HIS A 33 22.71 -12.23 0.69
CA HIS A 33 21.97 -11.04 0.32
C HIS A 33 20.52 -11.19 0.81
N GLY A 34 20.10 -10.24 1.65
CA GLY A 34 18.75 -9.71 1.73
C GLY A 34 17.57 -10.65 1.51
N ASP A 35 17.12 -11.29 2.58
CA ASP A 35 15.72 -11.67 2.74
C ASP A 35 15.09 -10.82 3.85
N GLU A 36 15.05 -9.50 3.61
CA GLU A 36 13.95 -8.73 4.19
C GLU A 36 12.68 -9.39 3.65
N PRO A 37 11.71 -9.82 4.49
CA PRO A 37 10.45 -10.32 3.97
C PRO A 37 9.81 -9.14 3.27
N ARG A 38 10.04 -9.04 1.96
CA ARG A 38 9.30 -8.18 1.04
C ARG A 38 7.87 -8.41 1.46
N ARG A 39 7.28 -7.42 2.12
CA ARG A 39 5.88 -7.39 2.45
C ARG A 39 5.22 -7.78 1.15
N LYS A 40 4.74 -9.02 1.03
CA LYS A 40 3.90 -9.43 -0.09
C LYS A 40 2.76 -8.45 0.05
N ARG A 41 2.84 -7.37 -0.73
CA ARG A 41 1.75 -6.42 -0.86
C ARG A 41 0.58 -7.35 -1.13
N PRO A 42 -0.40 -7.44 -0.21
CA PRO A 42 -1.51 -8.36 -0.40
C PRO A 42 -1.96 -8.13 -1.82
N GLU A 43 -1.97 -9.19 -2.62
CA GLU A 43 -2.36 -9.15 -4.02
C GLU A 43 -3.64 -8.34 -4.05
N ASN A 44 -3.53 -7.10 -4.53
CA ASN A 44 -4.49 -6.06 -4.21
C ASN A 44 -5.83 -6.61 -4.69
N PRO A 45 -6.84 -6.79 -3.80
CA PRO A 45 -8.08 -7.46 -4.17
C PRO A 45 -8.57 -6.79 -5.43
N GLU A 46 -8.55 -7.54 -6.53
CA GLU A 46 -8.68 -7.00 -7.86
C GLU A 46 -10.02 -6.24 -7.93
N ASN A 47 -9.93 -4.89 -7.99
CA ASN A 47 -11.09 -4.02 -7.87
C ASN A 47 -12.06 -4.32 -9.02
N SER A 48 -13.11 -5.07 -8.72
CA SER A 48 -14.09 -5.51 -9.71
C SER A 48 -15.29 -4.56 -9.78
N VAL A 49 -15.02 -3.25 -9.63
CA VAL A 49 -16.06 -2.20 -9.58
C VAL A 49 -15.94 -1.28 -10.79
N LEU A 50 -17.05 -1.06 -11.47
CA LEU A 50 -17.20 -0.09 -12.55
C LEU A 50 -18.02 1.12 -12.11
N LEU A 51 -17.55 2.31 -12.45
CA LEU A 51 -18.27 3.55 -12.25
C LEU A 51 -18.95 3.98 -13.57
N TYR A 52 -20.27 3.96 -13.57
CA TYR A 52 -21.10 4.48 -14.64
C TYR A 52 -21.42 5.95 -14.35
N THR A 53 -21.15 6.82 -15.31
CA THR A 53 -21.63 8.21 -15.29
C THR A 53 -22.74 8.34 -16.33
N ILE A 54 -23.95 8.66 -15.88
CA ILE A 54 -25.12 8.72 -16.75
C ILE A 54 -25.34 10.18 -17.17
N TYR A 55 -25.23 10.42 -18.47
CA TYR A 55 -25.48 11.72 -19.07
C TYR A 55 -26.94 11.86 -19.49
N ASN A 56 -27.48 13.07 -19.36
CA ASN A 56 -28.84 13.41 -19.81
C ASN A 56 -29.93 12.47 -19.27
N ALA A 57 -29.88 12.14 -17.98
CA ALA A 57 -30.89 11.30 -17.35
C ALA A 57 -32.23 12.05 -17.23
N VAL A 58 -33.11 11.89 -18.24
CA VAL A 58 -34.47 12.49 -18.25
C VAL A 58 -35.44 11.69 -17.38
N TYR A 59 -35.15 10.41 -17.14
CA TYR A 59 -35.95 9.52 -16.30
C TYR A 59 -35.19 9.05 -15.06
N PRO A 60 -35.89 8.71 -13.97
CA PRO A 60 -35.26 8.20 -12.76
C PRO A 60 -34.45 6.92 -13.03
N ILE A 61 -33.15 6.96 -12.75
CA ILE A 61 -32.31 5.77 -12.80
C ILE A 61 -32.46 4.99 -11.50
N THR A 62 -32.99 3.77 -11.61
CA THR A 62 -33.14 2.80 -10.52
C THR A 62 -32.06 1.72 -10.61
N THR A 63 -31.91 0.95 -9.53
CA THR A 63 -31.02 -0.21 -9.50
C THR A 63 -31.38 -1.25 -10.55
N GLU A 64 -32.67 -1.43 -10.83
CA GLU A 64 -33.16 -2.36 -11.86
C GLU A 64 -32.69 -1.96 -13.26
N VAL A 65 -32.78 -0.68 -13.62
CA VAL A 65 -32.29 -0.18 -14.92
C VAL A 65 -30.81 -0.48 -15.08
N ILE A 66 -30.01 -0.22 -14.05
CA ILE A 66 -28.57 -0.53 -14.07
C ILE A 66 -28.34 -2.04 -14.14
N HIS A 67 -29.11 -2.83 -13.40
CA HIS A 67 -29.04 -4.30 -13.44
C HIS A 67 -29.35 -4.84 -14.85
N THR A 68 -30.39 -4.33 -15.51
CA THR A 68 -30.74 -4.75 -16.87
C THR A 68 -29.63 -4.44 -17.88
N ILE A 69 -28.97 -3.28 -17.76
CA ILE A 69 -27.83 -2.91 -18.63
C ILE A 69 -26.61 -3.80 -18.36
N SER A 70 -26.38 -4.20 -17.11
CA SER A 70 -25.24 -5.00 -16.70
C SER A 70 -25.44 -6.51 -16.86
N ALA A 71 -26.69 -6.99 -16.84
CA ALA A 71 -27.07 -8.39 -16.99
C ALA A 71 -26.41 -9.15 -18.16
N PRO A 72 -26.32 -8.61 -19.40
CA PRO A 72 -25.66 -9.32 -20.50
C PRO A 72 -24.15 -9.51 -20.29
N SER A 73 -23.53 -8.74 -19.40
CA SER A 73 -22.08 -8.75 -19.19
C SER A 73 -21.64 -9.78 -18.15
N GLY A 74 -22.54 -10.13 -17.22
CA GLY A 74 -22.29 -11.07 -16.15
C GLY A 74 -23.15 -10.79 -14.92
N ASN A 75 -23.05 -11.66 -13.91
CA ASN A 75 -23.81 -11.50 -12.68
C ASN A 75 -23.30 -10.29 -11.88
N VAL A 76 -24.24 -9.49 -11.36
CA VAL A 76 -23.95 -8.28 -10.60
C VAL A 76 -24.01 -8.60 -9.11
N LEU A 77 -22.98 -8.22 -8.36
CA LEU A 77 -22.94 -8.43 -6.91
C LEU A 77 -23.63 -7.29 -6.16
N ARG A 78 -23.28 -6.05 -6.50
CA ARG A 78 -23.77 -4.86 -5.79
C ARG A 78 -23.92 -3.70 -6.74
N ILE A 79 -24.97 -2.90 -6.51
CA ILE A 79 -25.24 -1.65 -7.23
C ILE A 79 -25.44 -0.55 -6.19
N VAL A 80 -24.69 0.54 -6.33
CA VAL A 80 -24.84 1.74 -5.51
C VAL A 80 -25.04 2.92 -6.44
N ILE A 81 -26.06 3.75 -6.19
CA ILE A 81 -26.40 4.90 -7.03
C ILE A 81 -26.21 6.19 -6.22
N PHE A 82 -25.54 7.17 -6.82
CA PHE A 82 -25.29 8.50 -6.25
C PHE A 82 -25.98 9.56 -7.11
N LYS A 83 -26.66 10.51 -6.45
CA LYS A 83 -27.35 11.65 -7.07
C LYS A 83 -26.87 12.97 -6.46
N LYS A 84 -25.55 13.23 -6.50
CA LYS A 84 -24.96 14.47 -5.97
C LYS A 84 -24.72 15.51 -7.06
N THR A 85 -23.90 15.18 -8.06
CA THR A 85 -23.53 16.07 -9.18
C THR A 85 -23.82 15.38 -10.51
N GLY A 86 -25.10 15.05 -10.73
CA GLY A 86 -25.54 14.12 -11.76
C GLY A 86 -25.78 12.72 -11.21
N VAL A 87 -26.12 11.79 -12.10
CA VAL A 87 -26.40 10.40 -11.72
C VAL A 87 -25.18 9.54 -12.02
N GLN A 88 -24.66 8.91 -10.97
CA GLN A 88 -23.58 7.94 -11.07
C GLN A 88 -24.01 6.63 -10.43
N ALA A 89 -23.51 5.52 -10.97
CA ALA A 89 -23.74 4.20 -10.40
C ALA A 89 -22.43 3.43 -10.30
N MET A 90 -22.14 2.87 -9.13
CA MET A 90 -21.07 1.90 -8.94
C MET A 90 -21.66 0.50 -9.02
N VAL A 91 -21.09 -0.34 -9.88
CA VAL A 91 -21.52 -1.72 -10.08
C VAL A 91 -20.33 -2.63 -9.81
N GLU A 92 -20.51 -3.59 -8.92
CA GLU A 92 -19.51 -4.58 -8.57
C GLU A 92 -19.83 -5.92 -9.24
N TYR A 93 -18.80 -6.54 -9.80
CA TYR A 93 -18.84 -7.83 -10.44
C TYR A 93 -17.97 -8.84 -9.66
N PRO A 94 -18.24 -10.15 -9.80
CA PRO A 94 -17.46 -11.18 -9.14
C PRO A 94 -16.05 -11.38 -9.72
N PHE A 95 -15.81 -10.91 -10.95
CA PHE A 95 -14.54 -11.12 -11.65
C PHE A 95 -14.08 -9.83 -12.34
N ILE A 96 -12.80 -9.46 -12.16
CA ILE A 96 -12.23 -8.26 -12.78
C ILE A 96 -12.19 -8.34 -14.32
N ARG A 97 -12.13 -9.56 -14.88
CA ARG A 97 -12.09 -9.80 -16.33
C ARG A 97 -13.32 -9.20 -17.03
N ILE A 98 -14.48 -9.26 -16.40
CA ILE A 98 -15.73 -8.68 -16.91
C ILE A 98 -15.60 -7.15 -16.96
N CYS A 99 -15.07 -6.55 -15.89
CA CYS A 99 -14.86 -5.11 -15.81
C CYS A 99 -13.90 -4.60 -16.91
N ILE A 100 -12.77 -5.28 -17.10
CA ILE A 100 -11.79 -4.93 -18.13
C ILE A 100 -12.41 -5.08 -19.53
N HIS A 101 -13.12 -6.18 -19.77
CA HIS A 101 -13.77 -6.43 -21.06
C HIS A 101 -14.80 -5.36 -21.40
N LEU A 102 -15.67 -5.00 -20.46
CA LEU A 102 -16.65 -3.93 -20.65
C LEU A 102 -16.01 -2.57 -20.86
N TYR A 103 -14.99 -2.25 -20.07
CA TYR A 103 -14.28 -0.99 -20.21
C TYR A 103 -13.67 -0.87 -21.61
N VAL A 104 -12.87 -1.84 -22.04
CA VAL A 104 -12.22 -1.80 -23.38
C VAL A 104 -13.26 -1.81 -24.51
N SER A 105 -14.36 -2.55 -24.36
CA SER A 105 -15.44 -2.61 -25.35
C SER A 105 -16.19 -1.28 -25.49
N SER A 106 -16.28 -0.47 -24.43
CA SER A 106 -16.86 0.87 -24.49
C SER A 106 -15.96 1.92 -25.16
N PHE A 107 -14.67 1.64 -25.34
CA PHE A 107 -13.70 2.55 -25.98
C PHE A 107 -13.31 2.16 -27.41
N ARG A 108 -13.91 1.10 -27.97
CA ARG A 108 -13.68 0.66 -29.35
C ARG A 108 -14.88 0.98 -30.22
#